data_AF-A0A851US21-F1
#
_entry.id   AF-A0A851US21-F1
#
_cell.length_a   1.000
_cell.length_b   1.000
_cell.length_c   1.000
_cell.angle_alpha   90.00
_cell.angle_beta   90.00
_cell.angle_gamma   90.00
#
_symmetry.space_group_name_H-M   'P 1'
#
loop_
_entity.id
_entity.type
_entity.pdbx_description
1 polymer ?
#
loop_
_entity_poly.entity_id
_entity_poly.type
_entity_poly.pdbx_seq_one_letter_code
_entity_poly.pdbx_strand_id
1 'polypeptide(L)'
;MSQEQGIPISEVAESGPGLAFIAFPKAVTMMPLSQLWSCLFFIMLLFLGLDSQFVCMECLVTASMDMFPQQLRKSGRRELLILAISVLCYLMGLLLVTEGGMYIFQLFD
;
A
#
# COMPACT_ATOMS: atom_id res chain seq x y z
N MET A 1 -2.28 11.19 -23.37
CA MET A 1 -1.42 11.94 -22.43
C MET A 1 -0.32 12.70 -23.15
N SER A 2 0.85 12.14 -23.48
CA SER A 2 1.91 12.95 -24.17
C SER A 2 1.51 13.39 -25.58
N GLN A 3 0.78 12.56 -26.34
CA GLN A 3 0.27 12.95 -27.67
C GLN A 3 -0.90 13.95 -27.65
N GLU A 4 -1.68 14.01 -26.56
CA GLU A 4 -2.85 14.92 -26.47
C GLU A 4 -2.57 16.21 -25.71
N GLN A 5 -1.60 16.22 -24.79
CA GLN A 5 -1.22 17.41 -24.01
C GLN A 5 0.08 18.07 -24.48
N GLY A 6 0.83 17.45 -25.40
CA GLY A 6 2.08 18.01 -25.93
C GLY A 6 3.22 18.10 -24.91
N ILE A 7 3.12 17.38 -23.79
CA ILE A 7 4.09 17.38 -22.68
C ILE A 7 5.10 16.23 -22.90
N PRO A 8 6.42 16.47 -22.77
CA PRO A 8 7.44 15.43 -22.94
C PRO A 8 7.24 14.27 -21.94
N ILE A 9 7.46 13.03 -22.39
CA ILE A 9 7.21 11.80 -21.60
C ILE A 9 8.03 11.76 -20.30
N SER A 10 9.13 12.51 -20.23
CA SER A 10 10.01 12.63 -19.07
C SER A 10 9.38 13.37 -17.90
N GLU A 11 8.46 14.31 -18.12
CA GLU A 11 7.71 14.99 -17.04
C GLU A 11 6.53 14.16 -16.54
N VAL A 12 6.01 13.25 -17.37
CA VAL A 12 4.88 12.39 -17.00
C VAL A 12 5.34 11.12 -16.27
N ALA A 13 6.63 10.77 -16.37
CA ALA A 13 7.23 9.56 -15.82
C ALA A 13 8.05 9.82 -14.54
N GLU A 14 7.63 10.76 -13.69
CA GLU A 14 8.18 10.87 -12.34
C GLU A 14 7.89 9.56 -11.58
N SER A 15 8.94 8.84 -11.19
CA SER A 15 8.82 7.58 -10.47
C SER A 15 8.35 7.86 -9.03
N GLY A 16 7.34 7.13 -8.57
CA GLY A 16 6.82 7.26 -7.20
C GLY A 16 5.28 7.25 -7.14
N PRO A 17 4.70 7.46 -5.95
CA PRO A 17 3.24 7.46 -5.75
C PRO A 17 2.54 8.54 -6.59
N GLY A 18 3.22 9.65 -6.91
CA GLY A 18 2.68 10.71 -7.77
C GLY A 18 2.26 10.23 -9.17
N LEU A 19 2.93 9.21 -9.72
CA LEU A 19 2.58 8.64 -11.03
C LEU A 19 1.21 7.97 -11.01
N ALA A 20 0.97 7.13 -10.00
CA ALA A 20 -0.26 6.37 -9.86
C ALA A 20 -1.43 7.25 -9.37
N PHE A 21 -1.18 8.27 -8.55
CA PHE A 21 -2.24 9.09 -7.94
C PHE A 21 -2.49 10.43 -8.63
N ILE A 22 -1.61 10.90 -9.53
CA ILE A 22 -1.77 12.19 -10.25
C ILE A 22 -1.81 11.97 -11.76
N ALA A 23 -0.80 11.31 -12.33
CA ALA A 23 -0.74 11.11 -13.78
C ALA A 23 -1.82 10.13 -14.27
N PHE A 24 -2.03 9.02 -13.56
CA PHE A 24 -2.99 8.00 -13.99
C PHE A 24 -4.46 8.47 -13.98
N PRO A 25 -4.99 9.11 -12.91
CA PRO A 25 -6.37 9.60 -12.93
C PRO A 25 -6.62 10.63 -14.03
N LYS A 26 -5.63 11.50 -14.28
CA LYS A 26 -5.68 12.50 -15.36
C LYS A 26 -5.69 11.84 -16.75
N ALA A 27 -5.13 10.63 -16.91
CA ALA A 27 -5.19 9.88 -18.16
C ALA A 27 -6.57 9.24 -18.34
N VAL A 28 -7.12 8.70 -17.24
CA VAL A 28 -8.41 8.02 -17.23
C VAL A 28 -9.57 8.97 -17.54
N THR A 29 -9.48 10.24 -17.14
CA THR A 29 -10.50 11.26 -17.49
C THR A 29 -10.59 11.55 -18.99
N MET A 30 -9.57 11.18 -19.78
CA MET A 30 -9.58 11.34 -21.24
C MET A 30 -10.24 10.16 -21.98
N MET A 31 -10.52 9.06 -21.28
CA MET A 31 -11.14 7.88 -21.88
C MET A 31 -12.68 7.93 -21.77
N PRO A 32 -13.42 7.37 -22.74
CA PRO A 32 -14.86 7.19 -22.59
C PRO A 32 -15.15 6.25 -21.42
N LEU A 33 -16.20 6.54 -20.64
CA LEU A 33 -16.57 5.84 -19.40
C LEU A 33 -15.51 5.94 -18.27
N SER A 34 -14.96 7.14 -18.04
CA SER A 34 -13.94 7.44 -17.02
C SER A 34 -14.20 6.82 -15.64
N GLN A 35 -15.45 6.86 -15.15
CA GLN A 35 -15.82 6.35 -13.82
C GLN A 35 -15.52 4.85 -13.64
N LEU A 36 -15.74 4.03 -14.68
CA LEU A 36 -15.50 2.59 -14.60
C LEU A 36 -13.99 2.30 -14.50
N TRP A 37 -13.21 2.95 -15.36
CA TRP A 37 -11.75 2.80 -15.42
C TRP A 37 -11.05 3.27 -14.15
N SER A 38 -11.51 4.37 -13.54
CA SER A 38 -10.96 4.84 -12.26
C SER A 38 -11.22 3.83 -11.14
N CYS A 39 -12.43 3.28 -11.06
CA CYS A 39 -12.78 2.27 -10.05
C CYS A 39 -11.91 1.01 -10.19
N LEU A 40 -11.78 0.47 -11.42
CA LEU A 40 -10.97 -0.72 -11.68
C LEU A 40 -9.51 -0.52 -11.31
N PHE A 41 -8.96 0.66 -11.60
CA PHE A 41 -7.56 0.97 -11.28
C PHE A 41 -7.30 1.05 -9.77
N PHE A 42 -8.14 1.77 -9.01
CA PHE A 42 -7.96 1.85 -7.57
C PHE A 42 -8.20 0.51 -6.86
N ILE A 43 -9.15 -0.30 -7.34
CA ILE A 43 -9.35 -1.66 -6.84
C ILE A 43 -8.11 -2.52 -7.11
N MET A 44 -7.52 -2.43 -8.29
CA MET A 44 -6.28 -3.13 -8.62
C MET A 44 -5.14 -2.70 -7.69
N LEU A 45 -4.93 -1.40 -7.48
CA LEU A 45 -3.91 -0.90 -6.55
C LEU A 45 -4.15 -1.37 -5.10
N LEU A 46 -5.42 -1.40 -4.66
CA LEU A 46 -5.79 -1.87 -3.35
C LEU A 46 -5.48 -3.36 -3.18
N PHE A 47 -5.82 -4.21 -4.16
CA PHE A 47 -5.49 -5.63 -4.10
C PHE A 47 -3.98 -5.90 -4.16
N LEU A 48 -3.24 -5.12 -4.96
CA LEU A 48 -1.78 -5.24 -5.05
C LEU A 48 -1.11 -4.92 -3.71
N GLY A 49 -1.59 -3.89 -3.02
CA GLY A 49 -1.14 -3.55 -1.66
C GLY A 49 -1.56 -4.59 -0.62
N LEU A 50 -2.80 -5.05 -0.66
CA LEU A 50 -3.33 -6.03 0.30
C LEU A 50 -2.62 -7.38 0.23
N ASP A 51 -2.40 -7.93 -0.96
CA ASP A 51 -1.73 -9.23 -1.14
C ASP A 51 -0.32 -9.19 -0.53
N SER A 52 0.43 -8.13 -0.82
CA SER A 52 1.76 -7.90 -0.25
C SER A 52 1.73 -7.80 1.27
N GLN A 53 0.75 -7.09 1.84
CA GLN A 53 0.59 -6.94 3.29
C GLN A 53 0.24 -8.26 3.98
N PHE A 54 -0.59 -9.12 3.36
CA PHE A 54 -0.91 -10.43 3.91
C PHE A 54 0.33 -11.32 4.01
N VAL A 55 1.17 -11.33 2.97
CA VAL A 55 2.42 -12.10 2.97
C VAL A 55 3.36 -11.59 4.07
N CYS A 56 3.56 -10.27 4.17
CA CYS A 56 4.41 -9.69 5.23
C CYS A 56 3.91 -10.05 6.64
N MET A 57 2.60 -9.94 6.86
CA MET A 57 2.00 -10.25 8.15
C MET A 57 2.16 -11.73 8.50
N GLU A 58 1.91 -12.64 7.55
CA GLU A 58 2.08 -14.06 7.75
C GLU A 58 3.54 -14.45 8.01
N CYS A 59 4.49 -13.85 7.29
CA CYS A 59 5.92 -14.02 7.54
C CYS A 59 6.31 -13.60 8.95
N LEU A 60 5.86 -12.43 9.42
CA LEU A 60 6.18 -11.93 10.75
C LEU A 60 5.61 -12.81 11.86
N VAL A 61 4.35 -13.25 11.70
CA VAL A 61 3.67 -14.14 12.64
C VAL A 61 4.35 -15.51 12.68
N THR A 62 4.72 -16.06 11.52
CA THR A 62 5.39 -17.36 11.42
C THR A 62 6.79 -17.30 12.04
N ALA A 63 7.58 -16.28 11.72
CA ALA A 63 8.90 -16.08 12.34
C ALA A 63 8.81 -15.93 13.87
N SER A 64 7.81 -15.19 14.36
CA SER A 64 7.57 -15.02 15.79
C SER A 64 7.18 -16.35 16.47
N MET A 65 6.35 -17.17 15.81
CA MET A 65 5.95 -18.49 16.29
C MET A 65 7.14 -19.47 16.35
N ASP A 66 8.05 -19.39 15.37
CA ASP A 66 9.24 -20.24 15.31
C ASP A 66 10.26 -19.90 16.40
N MET A 67 10.36 -18.63 16.83
CA MET A 67 11.24 -18.22 17.91
C MET A 67 10.75 -18.63 19.31
N PHE A 68 9.43 -18.69 19.54
CA PHE A 68 8.85 -19.05 20.85
C PHE A 68 7.84 -20.21 20.75
N PRO A 69 8.28 -21.40 20.33
CA PRO A 69 7.40 -22.51 20.01
C PRO A 69 6.65 -23.06 21.25
N GLN A 70 7.23 -22.93 22.45
CA GLN A 70 6.64 -23.45 23.68
C GLN A 70 5.53 -22.55 24.24
N GLN A 71 5.65 -21.23 24.10
CA GLN A 71 4.68 -20.26 24.61
C GLN A 71 3.57 -19.98 23.59
N LEU A 72 3.85 -19.95 22.30
CA LEU A 72 2.92 -19.44 21.28
C LEU A 72 2.08 -20.51 20.59
N ARG A 73 2.42 -21.80 20.73
CA ARG A 73 1.67 -22.93 20.15
C ARG A 73 0.38 -23.31 20.90
N LYS A 74 0.02 -22.60 21.98
CA LYS A 74 -1.26 -22.81 22.68
C LYS A 74 -2.43 -22.20 21.89
N SER A 75 -3.54 -22.92 21.83
CA SER A 75 -4.76 -22.51 21.12
C SER A 75 -5.20 -21.10 21.55
N GLY A 76 -5.44 -20.21 20.58
CA GLY A 76 -5.86 -18.81 20.79
C GLY A 76 -4.73 -17.77 20.88
N ARG A 77 -3.47 -18.15 21.14
CA ARG A 77 -2.36 -17.17 21.24
C ARG A 77 -1.91 -16.63 19.88
N ARG A 78 -2.01 -17.43 18.82
CA ARG A 78 -1.70 -16.98 17.45
C ARG A 78 -2.58 -15.81 17.01
N GLU A 79 -3.88 -15.88 17.31
CA GLU A 79 -4.81 -14.81 16.96
C GLU A 79 -4.53 -13.52 17.76
N LEU A 80 -4.20 -13.66 19.05
CA LEU A 80 -3.75 -12.54 19.89
C LEU A 80 -2.44 -11.90 19.38
N LEU A 81 -1.48 -12.70 18.90
CA LEU A 81 -0.26 -12.17 18.29
C LEU A 81 -0.57 -11.37 17.02
N ILE A 82 -1.42 -11.92 16.15
CA ILE A 82 -1.86 -11.24 14.93
C ILE A 82 -2.49 -9.90 15.30
N LEU A 83 -3.42 -9.89 16.25
CA LEU A 83 -4.05 -8.65 16.73
C LEU A 83 -3.00 -7.66 17.26
N ALA A 84 -2.09 -8.12 18.11
CA ALA A 84 -1.07 -7.28 18.73
C ALA A 84 -0.13 -6.64 17.70
N ILE A 85 0.36 -7.44 16.75
CA ILE A 85 1.21 -6.96 15.65
C ILE A 85 0.43 -5.97 14.77
N SER A 86 -0.82 -6.29 14.39
CA SER A 86 -1.65 -5.42 13.57
C SER A 86 -1.92 -4.07 14.24
N VAL A 87 -2.19 -4.06 15.55
CA VAL A 87 -2.39 -2.81 16.32
C VAL A 87 -1.10 -2.00 16.37
N LEU A 88 0.05 -2.64 16.59
CA LEU A 88 1.36 -1.97 16.57
C LEU A 88 1.66 -1.35 15.20
N CYS A 89 1.46 -2.10 14.12
CA CYS A 89 1.63 -1.61 12.75
C CYS A 89 0.67 -0.46 12.44
N TYR A 90 -0.58 -0.53 12.90
CA TYR A 90 -1.55 0.55 12.73
C TYR A 90 -1.12 1.83 13.45
N LEU A 91 -0.65 1.71 14.70
CA LEU A 91 -0.17 2.87 15.48
C LEU A 91 1.06 3.52 14.84
N MET A 92 2.00 2.74 14.31
CA MET A 92 3.12 3.29 13.53
C MET A 92 2.65 3.90 12.21
N GLY A 93 1.69 3.26 11.54
CA GLY A 93 1.07 3.74 10.30
C GLY A 93 0.39 5.10 10.44
N LEU A 94 -0.16 5.43 11.62
CA LEU A 94 -0.76 6.75 11.88
C LEU A 94 0.21 7.91 11.64
N LEU A 95 1.52 7.70 11.84
CA LEU A 95 2.53 8.73 11.56
C LEU A 95 2.57 9.10 10.07
N LEU A 96 2.35 8.13 9.18
CA LEU A 96 2.32 8.34 7.73
C LEU A 96 1.02 9.00 7.23
N VAL A 97 -0.04 9.03 8.03
CA VAL A 97 -1.32 9.68 7.68
C VAL A 97 -1.37 11.16 8.08
N THR A 98 -0.37 11.64 8.84
CA THR A 98 -0.27 13.05 9.22
C THR A 98 0.01 13.95 8.01
N GLU A 99 -0.21 15.27 8.12
CA GLU A 99 0.06 16.26 7.05
C GLU A 99 1.52 16.20 6.55
N GLY A 100 2.47 15.81 7.41
CA GLY A 100 3.87 15.59 7.07
C GLY A 100 4.22 14.16 6.66
N GLY A 101 3.23 13.28 6.54
CA GLY A 101 3.40 11.84 6.34
C GLY A 101 4.14 11.48 5.05
N MET A 102 3.98 12.29 3.99
CA MET A 102 4.74 12.10 2.74
C MET A 102 6.26 12.27 2.93
N TYR A 103 6.72 13.13 3.84
CA TYR A 103 8.15 13.27 4.14
C TYR A 103 8.68 12.05 4.90
N ILE A 104 7.87 11.50 5.82
CA ILE A 104 8.20 10.27 6.54
C ILE A 104 8.23 9.10 5.55
N PHE A 105 7.25 9.03 4.64
CA PHE A 105 7.20 8.03 3.59
C PHE A 105 8.47 8.06 2.72
N GLN A 106 8.86 9.23 2.21
CA GLN A 106 10.09 9.40 1.41
C GLN A 106 11.39 9.12 2.16
N LEU A 107 11.38 9.15 3.50
CA LEU A 107 12.55 8.78 4.30
C LEU A 107 12.65 7.26 4.48
N PHE A 108 11.51 6.57 4.53
CA PHE A 108 11.43 5.12 4.71
C PHE A 108 11.51 4.32 3.39
N ASP A 109 10.98 4.88 2.30
CA ASP A 109 11.01 4.34 0.93
C ASP A 109 12.39 4.55 0.27
#